data_AF-A0A7W8AX41-F1
#
_entry.id   AF-A0A7W8AX41-F1
#
_cell.length_a   1.000
_cell.length_b   1.000
_cell.length_c   1.000
_cell.angle_alpha   90.00
_cell.angle_beta   90.00
_cell.angle_gamma   90.00
#
_symmetry.space_group_name_H-M   'P 1'
#
loop_
_entity.id
_entity.type
_entity.pdbx_description
1 polymer ?
#
loop_
_entity_poly.entity_id
_entity_poly.type
_entity_poly.pdbx_seq_one_letter_code
_entity_poly.pdbx_strand_id
1 'polypeptide(L)'
;MHSTHPMSHRRPRFVTSLAAAALMLAAPSVAVSAAVASPPPPRPGPAVTTYLYDCSRTDGPWNCLAECESSGRWHINTGNNYYGGLQFKQSTWVEHGGLDYAPRADLATREEQIVVARKVLLNQGWQAWPVCSKKVKEANLDHLALLPEGRTHVVKRGETLSSLARRYRVEGGWKALYQANRHIVGPRPDRLAIGTVLVIPERAKA
;
A
#
# COMPACT_ATOMS: atom_id res chain seq x y z
N MET A 1 34.16 86.79 -25.01
CA MET A 1 33.32 87.66 -24.18
C MET A 1 33.67 87.35 -22.73
N HIS A 2 34.54 88.16 -22.13
CA HIS A 2 35.03 88.02 -20.75
C HIS A 2 34.59 89.23 -19.95
N SER A 3 33.93 89.02 -18.81
CA SER A 3 33.62 89.97 -17.73
C SER A 3 32.62 89.23 -16.82
N THR A 4 32.70 89.19 -15.49
CA THR A 4 33.15 90.16 -14.48
C THR A 4 33.16 89.41 -13.12
N HIS A 5 34.27 89.43 -12.37
CA HIS A 5 34.40 90.07 -11.04
C HIS A 5 33.80 89.33 -9.81
N PRO A 6 34.25 89.63 -8.57
CA PRO A 6 34.74 88.62 -7.63
C PRO A 6 34.11 88.71 -6.21
N MET A 7 34.72 87.96 -5.27
CA MET A 7 34.85 88.19 -3.82
C MET A 7 33.65 88.66 -2.97
N SER A 8 33.39 87.85 -1.94
CA SER A 8 33.23 88.22 -0.52
C SER A 8 32.19 89.27 -0.14
N HIS A 9 31.24 88.92 0.74
CA HIS A 9 31.19 89.47 2.12
C HIS A 9 29.90 89.11 2.89
N ARG A 10 30.13 88.89 4.20
CA ARG A 10 29.30 89.28 5.36
C ARG A 10 27.94 88.58 5.65
N ARG A 11 27.98 87.83 6.76
CA ARG A 11 27.00 87.60 7.87
C ARG A 11 26.00 88.77 8.05
N PRO A 12 24.77 88.62 8.62
CA PRO A 12 24.52 87.95 9.91
C PRO A 12 23.12 87.31 10.13
N ARG A 13 22.96 86.84 11.38
CA ARG A 13 21.86 86.09 11.99
C ARG A 13 20.57 86.90 12.12
N PHE A 14 19.42 86.23 11.94
CA PHE A 14 18.17 86.61 12.59
C PHE A 14 17.48 85.37 13.18
N VAL A 15 17.06 85.54 14.42
CA VAL A 15 16.37 84.60 15.28
C VAL A 15 14.89 84.91 15.16
N THR A 16 14.04 83.94 14.84
CA THR A 16 12.61 83.99 15.20
C THR A 16 12.11 82.57 15.43
N SER A 17 11.87 82.29 16.71
CA SER A 17 11.12 81.15 17.21
C SER A 17 9.66 81.31 16.82
N LEU A 18 9.05 80.30 16.19
CA LEU A 18 7.61 80.08 16.23
C LEU A 18 7.37 78.56 16.21
N ALA A 19 6.70 78.11 17.27
CA ALA A 19 6.30 76.74 17.52
C ALA A 19 5.51 76.15 16.35
N ALA A 20 5.98 75.03 15.81
CA ALA A 20 5.21 74.21 14.89
C ALA A 20 4.69 72.98 15.65
N ALA A 21 3.37 72.83 15.61
CA ALA A 21 2.59 71.79 16.25
C ALA A 21 3.14 70.39 15.96
N ALA A 22 3.32 69.60 17.03
CA ALA A 22 3.58 68.18 16.95
C ALA A 22 2.34 67.46 16.42
N LEU A 23 2.22 67.37 15.10
CA LEU A 23 1.33 66.42 14.44
C LEU A 23 2.06 65.07 14.45
N MET A 24 1.76 64.26 15.47
CA MET A 24 2.23 62.87 15.53
C MET A 24 1.66 62.11 14.31
N LEU A 25 2.45 61.99 13.24
CA LEU A 25 2.22 60.97 12.23
C LEU A 25 2.48 59.61 12.88
N ALA A 26 1.44 59.02 13.43
CA ALA A 26 1.39 57.59 13.71
C ALA A 26 1.51 56.87 12.36
N ALA A 27 2.72 56.41 12.03
CA ALA A 27 2.91 55.47 10.95
C ALA A 27 2.19 54.16 11.34
N PRO A 28 1.19 53.68 10.59
CA PRO A 28 0.63 52.37 10.87
C PRO A 28 1.74 51.35 10.58
N SER A 29 2.19 50.66 11.63
CA SER A 29 2.93 49.42 11.45
C SER A 29 1.97 48.44 10.78
N VAL A 30 2.12 48.26 9.47
CA VAL A 30 1.40 47.20 8.76
C VAL A 30 2.03 45.89 9.22
N ALA A 31 1.43 45.28 10.24
CA ALA A 31 1.69 43.90 10.55
C ALA A 31 1.24 43.10 9.32
N VAL A 32 2.20 42.56 8.57
CA VAL A 32 1.91 41.55 7.56
C VAL A 32 1.51 40.30 8.34
N SER A 33 0.23 40.17 8.66
CA SER A 33 -0.34 38.88 9.02
C SER A 33 -0.17 37.98 7.80
N ALA A 34 0.83 37.10 7.85
CA ALA A 34 0.79 35.89 7.07
C ALA A 34 -0.44 35.12 7.56
N ALA A 35 -1.58 35.34 6.91
CA ALA A 35 -2.68 34.42 6.99
C ALA A 35 -2.15 33.09 6.48
N VAL A 36 -1.72 32.22 7.40
CA VAL A 36 -1.57 30.80 7.12
C VAL A 36 -2.97 30.34 6.74
N ALA A 37 -3.27 30.33 5.45
CA ALA A 37 -4.44 29.66 4.95
C ALA A 37 -4.33 28.22 5.45
N SER A 38 -5.22 27.83 6.36
CA SER A 38 -5.35 26.44 6.75
C SER A 38 -5.41 25.62 5.47
N PRO A 39 -4.66 24.50 5.37
CA PRO A 39 -4.77 23.64 4.20
C PRO A 39 -6.24 23.32 3.97
N PRO A 40 -6.73 23.34 2.72
CA PRO A 40 -8.11 22.97 2.45
C PRO A 40 -8.35 21.59 3.07
N PRO A 41 -9.55 21.32 3.63
CA PRO A 41 -9.87 19.99 4.11
C PRO A 41 -9.55 18.99 2.99
N PRO A 42 -9.01 17.80 3.33
CA PRO A 42 -8.77 16.79 2.31
C PRO A 42 -10.06 16.61 1.51
N ARG A 43 -9.95 16.60 0.17
CA ARG A 43 -11.12 16.36 -0.69
C ARG A 43 -11.84 15.13 -0.14
N PRO A 44 -13.18 15.13 -0.07
CA PRO A 44 -13.91 13.89 0.14
C PRO A 44 -13.32 12.87 -0.83
N GLY A 45 -12.81 11.76 -0.28
CA GLY A 45 -12.34 10.65 -1.10
C GLY A 45 -13.46 10.25 -2.08
N PRO A 46 -13.14 9.56 -3.18
CA PRO A 46 -14.18 9.00 -4.02
C PRO A 46 -15.20 8.28 -3.12
N ALA A 47 -16.48 8.60 -3.30
CA ALA A 47 -17.55 7.95 -2.57
C ALA A 47 -17.30 6.44 -2.65
N VAL A 48 -17.14 5.81 -1.49
CA VAL A 48 -16.91 4.37 -1.43
C VAL A 48 -18.18 3.74 -1.97
N THR A 49 -18.17 3.40 -3.26
CA THR A 49 -19.09 2.43 -3.83
C THR A 49 -18.99 1.24 -2.90
N THR A 50 -20.10 0.84 -2.29
CA THR A 50 -20.19 -0.40 -1.55
C THR A 50 -19.73 -1.51 -2.48
N TYR A 51 -18.45 -1.86 -2.41
CA TYR A 51 -17.90 -3.04 -3.03
C TYR A 51 -18.66 -4.18 -2.37
N LEU A 52 -19.62 -4.77 -3.08
CA LEU A 52 -20.09 -6.08 -2.74
C LEU A 52 -18.84 -6.97 -2.79
N TYR A 53 -18.37 -7.35 -1.60
CA TYR A 53 -17.09 -8.01 -1.37
C TYR A 53 -17.10 -9.37 -2.07
N ASP A 54 -16.50 -9.42 -3.26
CA ASP A 54 -16.42 -10.63 -4.06
C ASP A 54 -15.21 -11.46 -3.63
N CYS A 55 -15.46 -12.53 -2.87
CA CYS A 55 -14.47 -13.54 -2.50
C CYS A 55 -13.80 -14.24 -3.70
N SER A 56 -14.28 -13.99 -4.92
CA SER A 56 -13.82 -14.62 -6.15
C SER A 56 -12.93 -13.75 -7.06
N ARG A 57 -12.62 -12.47 -6.72
CA ARG A 57 -11.78 -11.62 -7.60
C ARG A 57 -10.64 -10.84 -6.92
N THR A 58 -9.51 -10.82 -7.66
CA THR A 58 -8.22 -10.11 -7.48
C THR A 58 -7.40 -10.36 -6.22
N ASP A 59 -8.02 -10.70 -5.09
CA ASP A 59 -7.34 -10.86 -3.79
C ASP A 59 -7.49 -12.25 -3.16
N GLY A 60 -8.33 -13.10 -3.78
CA GLY A 60 -8.54 -14.49 -3.42
C GLY A 60 -9.31 -14.72 -2.11
N PRO A 61 -9.42 -15.98 -1.66
CA PRO A 61 -10.19 -16.37 -0.47
C PRO A 61 -9.74 -15.67 0.83
N TRP A 62 -8.53 -15.11 0.82
CA TRP A 62 -7.85 -14.57 1.99
C TRP A 62 -8.47 -13.29 2.51
N ASN A 63 -9.07 -12.45 1.66
CA ASN A 63 -9.80 -11.27 2.14
C ASN A 63 -11.05 -11.69 2.91
N CYS A 64 -11.83 -12.65 2.39
CA CYS A 64 -13.02 -13.12 3.08
C CYS A 64 -12.69 -13.86 4.39
N LEU A 65 -11.54 -14.56 4.41
CA LEU A 65 -11.02 -15.11 5.65
C LEU A 65 -10.65 -14.01 6.64
N ALA A 66 -9.87 -13.01 6.20
CA ALA A 66 -9.43 -11.91 7.06
C ALA A 66 -10.58 -11.06 7.58
N GLU A 67 -11.63 -10.85 6.80
CA GLU A 67 -12.84 -10.16 7.27
C GLU A 67 -13.51 -10.91 8.41
N CYS A 68 -13.63 -12.23 8.29
CA CYS A 68 -14.20 -13.05 9.36
C CYS A 68 -13.28 -13.11 10.60
N GLU A 69 -11.96 -13.19 10.40
CA GLU A 69 -10.98 -13.39 11.47
C GLU A 69 -10.58 -12.09 12.20
N SER A 70 -10.47 -10.97 11.49
CA SER A 70 -9.90 -9.72 12.01
C SER A 70 -10.65 -8.46 11.59
N SER A 71 -11.78 -8.59 10.90
CA SER A 71 -12.45 -7.48 10.19
C SER A 71 -11.52 -6.81 9.17
N GLY A 72 -10.70 -7.61 8.49
CA GLY A 72 -9.81 -7.16 7.42
C GLY A 72 -8.54 -6.45 7.90
N ARG A 73 -8.27 -6.42 9.21
CA ARG A 73 -7.15 -5.68 9.80
C ARG A 73 -5.88 -6.51 9.82
N TRP A 74 -5.08 -6.38 8.76
CA TRP A 74 -3.85 -7.17 8.57
C TRP A 74 -2.75 -6.94 9.61
N HIS A 75 -2.75 -5.80 10.28
CA HIS A 75 -1.76 -5.44 11.31
C HIS A 75 -2.31 -5.57 12.74
N ILE A 76 -3.41 -6.31 12.93
CA ILE A 76 -4.05 -6.40 14.24
C ILE A 76 -3.22 -7.23 15.24
N ASN A 77 -3.14 -6.73 16.46
CA ASN A 77 -2.67 -7.46 17.63
C ASN A 77 -3.47 -6.98 18.84
N THR A 78 -4.46 -7.76 19.26
CA THR A 78 -5.33 -7.44 20.40
C THR A 78 -4.82 -7.99 21.73
N GLY A 79 -3.66 -8.67 21.73
CA GLY A 79 -3.15 -9.37 22.92
C GLY A 79 -3.83 -10.72 23.21
N ASN A 80 -4.60 -11.27 22.25
CA ASN A 80 -5.29 -12.55 22.40
C ASN A 80 -4.45 -13.79 22.00
N ASN A 81 -3.14 -13.62 21.81
CA ASN A 81 -2.18 -14.63 21.30
C ASN A 81 -2.38 -15.06 19.83
N TYR A 82 -3.16 -14.30 19.06
CA TYR A 82 -3.27 -14.42 17.61
C TYR A 82 -2.83 -13.11 16.94
N TYR A 83 -2.25 -13.23 15.74
CA TYR A 83 -1.59 -12.11 15.09
C TYR A 83 -2.02 -11.96 13.64
N GLY A 84 -2.21 -10.69 13.24
CA GLY A 84 -2.41 -10.29 11.86
C GLY A 84 -3.80 -10.61 11.31
N GLY A 85 -3.97 -10.38 10.01
CA GLY A 85 -5.27 -10.42 9.35
C GLY A 85 -5.93 -11.79 9.38
N LEU A 86 -5.12 -12.85 9.38
CA LEU A 86 -5.57 -14.24 9.37
C LEU A 86 -5.50 -14.91 10.75
N GLN A 87 -5.27 -14.13 11.80
CA GLN A 87 -5.23 -14.60 13.19
C GLN A 87 -4.31 -15.82 13.36
N PHE A 88 -3.03 -15.69 13.02
CA PHE A 88 -2.06 -16.78 13.21
C PHE A 88 -1.70 -16.96 14.69
N LYS A 89 -1.61 -18.22 15.15
CA LYS A 89 -0.82 -18.54 16.34
C LYS A 89 0.67 -18.37 16.02
N GLN A 90 1.45 -17.94 17.03
CA GLN A 90 2.89 -17.77 16.86
C GLN A 90 3.60 -19.07 16.43
N SER A 91 3.21 -20.22 17.01
CA SER A 91 3.81 -21.52 16.66
C SER A 91 3.58 -21.87 15.19
N THR A 92 2.36 -21.69 14.69
CA THR A 92 2.01 -21.96 13.29
C THR A 92 2.75 -21.03 12.32
N TRP A 93 2.88 -19.74 12.69
CA TRP A 93 3.66 -18.77 11.92
C TRP A 93 5.11 -19.23 11.76
N VAL A 94 5.75 -19.63 12.85
CA VAL A 94 7.13 -20.11 12.85
C VAL A 94 7.28 -21.41 12.07
N GLU A 95 6.42 -22.40 12.32
CA GLU A 95 6.45 -23.72 11.68
C GLU A 95 6.35 -23.64 10.16
N HIS A 96 5.60 -22.66 9.63
CA HIS A 96 5.39 -22.49 8.20
C HIS A 96 6.34 -21.43 7.58
N GLY A 97 7.43 -21.10 8.28
CA GLY A 97 8.50 -20.24 7.77
C GLY A 97 8.13 -18.77 7.69
N GLY A 98 7.25 -18.29 8.58
CA GLY A 98 6.88 -16.88 8.65
C GLY A 98 8.01 -15.97 9.15
N LEU A 99 9.01 -16.54 9.85
CA LEU A 99 10.20 -15.80 10.31
C LEU A 99 11.07 -15.27 9.15
N ASP A 100 10.92 -15.80 7.94
CA ASP A 100 11.55 -15.25 6.73
C ASP A 100 11.03 -13.85 6.38
N TYR A 101 9.84 -13.49 6.88
CA TYR A 101 9.17 -12.22 6.60
C TYR A 101 9.16 -11.29 7.81
N ALA A 102 8.71 -11.80 8.96
CA ALA A 102 8.66 -11.02 10.18
C ALA A 102 8.66 -11.92 11.44
N PRO A 103 9.06 -11.37 12.60
CA PRO A 103 9.02 -12.13 13.86
C PRO A 103 7.62 -12.61 14.27
N ARG A 104 6.56 -11.90 13.84
CA ARG A 104 5.15 -12.22 14.10
C ARG A 104 4.29 -11.83 12.89
N ALA A 105 3.13 -12.45 12.73
CA ALA A 105 2.30 -12.24 11.55
C ALA A 105 1.79 -10.80 11.42
N ASP A 106 1.42 -10.12 12.51
CA ASP A 106 0.94 -8.72 12.52
C ASP A 106 1.97 -7.70 12.00
N LEU A 107 3.25 -8.07 12.05
CA LEU A 107 4.39 -7.28 11.58
C LEU A 107 4.73 -7.54 10.11
N ALA A 108 4.23 -8.61 9.52
CA ALA A 108 4.42 -8.93 8.11
C ALA A 108 3.39 -8.20 7.24
N THR A 109 3.70 -7.99 5.95
CA THR A 109 2.70 -7.47 5.03
C THR A 109 1.57 -8.49 4.83
N ARG A 110 0.43 -8.01 4.35
CA ARG A 110 -0.70 -8.85 3.96
C ARG A 110 -0.27 -10.01 3.05
N GLU A 111 0.51 -9.71 2.02
CA GLU A 111 0.94 -10.68 1.02
C GLU A 111 1.86 -11.75 1.63
N GLU A 112 2.72 -11.36 2.56
CA GLU A 112 3.59 -12.26 3.30
C GLU A 112 2.79 -13.19 4.22
N GLN A 113 1.77 -12.66 4.90
CA GLN A 113 0.83 -13.48 5.68
C GLN A 113 0.10 -14.49 4.80
N ILE A 114 -0.33 -14.09 3.62
CA ILE A 114 -0.98 -14.97 2.63
C ILE A 114 -0.03 -16.07 2.14
N VAL A 115 1.27 -15.78 1.94
CA VAL A 115 2.26 -16.81 1.58
C VAL A 115 2.31 -17.91 2.65
N VAL A 116 2.41 -17.52 3.91
CA VAL A 116 2.46 -18.48 5.03
C VAL A 116 1.13 -19.24 5.14
N ALA A 117 0.00 -18.55 4.97
CA ALA A 117 -1.33 -19.16 5.04
C ALA A 117 -1.53 -20.26 3.98
N ARG A 118 -0.98 -20.05 2.77
CA ARG A 118 -0.99 -21.05 1.70
C ARG A 118 -0.16 -22.28 2.06
N LYS A 119 0.98 -22.13 2.74
CA LYS A 119 1.76 -23.27 3.23
C LYS A 119 0.98 -24.06 4.28
N VAL A 120 0.31 -23.38 5.21
CA VAL A 120 -0.59 -24.02 6.18
C VAL A 120 -1.71 -24.78 5.47
N LEU A 121 -2.33 -24.16 4.47
CA LEU A 121 -3.39 -24.79 3.67
C LEU A 121 -2.91 -26.06 2.96
N LEU A 122 -1.70 -26.07 2.41
CA LEU A 122 -1.11 -27.25 1.76
C LEU A 122 -0.83 -28.38 2.76
N ASN A 123 -0.47 -28.06 4.00
CA ASN A 123 -0.12 -29.05 5.02
C ASN A 123 -1.32 -29.58 5.81
N GLN A 124 -2.26 -28.71 6.19
CA GLN A 124 -3.34 -28.99 7.15
C GLN A 124 -4.74 -28.81 6.55
N GLY A 125 -4.82 -28.28 5.31
CA GLY A 125 -6.09 -27.89 4.71
C GLY A 125 -6.77 -26.74 5.45
N TRP A 126 -8.02 -26.48 5.09
CA TRP A 126 -8.83 -25.40 5.67
C TRP A 126 -9.18 -25.59 7.16
N GLN A 127 -8.83 -26.73 7.76
CA GLN A 127 -9.09 -27.02 9.19
C GLN A 127 -8.32 -26.08 10.13
N ALA A 128 -7.26 -25.42 9.64
CA ALA A 128 -6.56 -24.38 10.38
C ALA A 128 -7.44 -23.15 10.69
N TRP A 129 -8.53 -22.95 9.94
CA TRP A 129 -9.53 -21.89 10.16
C TRP A 129 -10.95 -22.47 10.18
N PRO A 130 -11.33 -23.25 11.20
CA PRO A 130 -12.50 -24.13 11.13
C PRO A 130 -13.84 -23.39 11.06
N VAL A 131 -13.94 -22.19 11.65
CA VAL A 131 -15.16 -21.38 11.68
C VAL A 131 -15.25 -20.50 10.44
N CYS A 132 -14.22 -19.69 10.19
CA CYS A 132 -14.24 -18.71 9.10
C CYS A 132 -13.98 -19.31 7.72
N SER A 133 -13.33 -20.48 7.61
CA SER A 133 -13.18 -21.15 6.31
C SER A 133 -14.49 -21.66 5.72
N LYS A 134 -15.59 -21.77 6.50
CA LYS A 134 -16.90 -22.14 5.94
C LYS A 134 -17.39 -21.10 4.92
N LYS A 135 -17.29 -19.82 5.27
CA LYS A 135 -17.61 -18.69 4.37
C LYS A 135 -16.72 -18.67 3.13
N VAL A 136 -15.45 -19.03 3.31
CA VAL A 136 -14.47 -19.12 2.22
C VAL A 136 -14.76 -20.30 1.30
N LYS A 137 -15.15 -21.44 1.86
CA LYS A 137 -15.51 -22.66 1.12
C LYS A 137 -16.76 -22.43 0.30
N GLU A 138 -17.83 -21.90 0.89
CA GLU A 138 -19.07 -21.53 0.19
C GLU A 138 -18.81 -20.58 -0.99
N ALA A 139 -17.84 -19.68 -0.86
CA ALA A 139 -17.40 -18.78 -1.92
C ALA A 139 -16.44 -19.40 -2.97
N ASN A 140 -15.94 -20.62 -2.75
CA ASN A 140 -14.94 -21.30 -3.61
C ASN A 140 -15.28 -22.79 -3.89
N LEU A 141 -16.55 -23.20 -3.77
CA LEU A 141 -16.94 -24.61 -3.97
C LEU A 141 -16.73 -25.13 -5.42
N ASP A 142 -16.39 -24.28 -6.39
CA ASP A 142 -16.17 -24.71 -7.79
C ASP A 142 -14.71 -24.65 -8.30
N HIS A 143 -13.73 -24.10 -7.57
CA HIS A 143 -12.41 -23.77 -8.17
C HIS A 143 -11.17 -24.46 -7.57
N LEU A 144 -11.27 -25.17 -6.45
CA LEU A 144 -10.15 -26.00 -5.92
C LEU A 144 -10.31 -27.50 -6.23
N ALA A 145 -11.51 -27.94 -6.61
CA ALA A 145 -11.81 -29.34 -6.93
C ALA A 145 -11.47 -29.74 -8.38
N LEU A 146 -10.96 -28.80 -9.18
CA LEU A 146 -10.49 -29.01 -10.56
C LEU A 146 -8.97 -28.80 -10.66
N LEU A 147 -8.18 -29.45 -9.81
CA LEU A 147 -6.72 -29.52 -10.00
C LEU A 147 -6.39 -30.79 -10.82
N PRO A 148 -6.30 -30.72 -12.16
CA PRO A 148 -5.79 -31.83 -12.96
C PRO A 148 -4.27 -31.89 -12.79
N GLU A 149 -3.78 -32.74 -11.87
CA GLU A 149 -2.38 -33.17 -11.66
C GLU A 149 -1.24 -32.13 -11.80
N GLY A 150 -1.56 -30.84 -11.80
CA GLY A 150 -0.62 -29.76 -12.05
C GLY A 150 0.12 -29.41 -10.77
N ARG A 151 1.45 -29.49 -10.83
CA ARG A 151 2.32 -28.96 -9.76
C ARG A 151 1.95 -27.50 -9.50
N THR A 152 1.84 -27.09 -8.24
CA THR A 152 1.57 -25.68 -7.89
C THR A 152 2.87 -24.98 -7.50
N HIS A 153 2.95 -23.67 -7.73
CA HIS A 153 4.06 -22.82 -7.30
C HIS A 153 3.57 -21.55 -6.63
N VAL A 154 4.11 -21.25 -5.45
CA VAL A 154 3.85 -19.98 -4.73
C VAL A 154 4.87 -18.94 -5.19
N VAL A 155 4.38 -17.88 -5.83
CA VAL A 155 5.19 -16.77 -6.33
C VAL A 155 5.92 -16.09 -5.18
N LYS A 156 7.24 -16.03 -5.30
CA LYS A 156 8.13 -15.34 -4.37
C LYS A 156 8.51 -13.95 -4.89
N ARG A 157 9.08 -13.13 -4.02
CA ARG A 157 9.60 -11.80 -4.37
C ARG A 157 10.57 -11.88 -5.55
N GLY A 158 10.33 -11.08 -6.59
CA GLY A 158 11.18 -11.00 -7.78
C GLY A 158 10.94 -12.06 -8.85
N GLU A 159 9.97 -12.96 -8.66
CA GLU A 159 9.61 -13.94 -9.70
C GLU A 159 8.65 -13.33 -10.74
N THR A 160 8.82 -13.75 -11.99
CA THR A 160 7.96 -13.37 -13.12
C THR A 160 7.36 -14.63 -13.77
N LEU A 161 6.27 -14.49 -14.51
CA LEU A 161 5.72 -15.60 -15.31
C LEU A 161 6.78 -16.16 -16.27
N SER A 162 7.66 -15.30 -16.81
CA SER A 162 8.76 -15.70 -17.68
C SER A 162 9.85 -16.50 -16.97
N SER A 163 10.26 -16.10 -15.77
CA SER A 163 11.24 -16.87 -14.99
C SER A 163 10.67 -18.22 -14.55
N LEU A 164 9.39 -18.26 -14.17
CA LEU A 164 8.73 -19.47 -13.72
C LEU A 164 8.46 -20.44 -14.87
N ALA A 165 7.94 -19.97 -15.99
CA ALA A 165 7.72 -20.82 -17.16
C ALA A 165 9.02 -21.47 -17.65
N ARG A 166 10.14 -20.73 -17.61
CA ARG A 166 11.46 -21.26 -17.94
C ARG A 166 11.95 -22.29 -16.92
N ARG A 167 11.83 -21.98 -15.61
CA ARG A 167 12.21 -22.89 -14.52
C ARG A 167 11.46 -24.22 -14.62
N TYR A 168 10.15 -24.16 -14.88
CA TYR A 168 9.30 -25.34 -14.92
C TYR A 168 9.25 -26.03 -16.28
N ARG A 169 9.82 -25.40 -17.33
CA ARG A 169 9.76 -25.85 -18.73
C ARG A 169 8.32 -26.00 -19.23
N VAL A 170 7.52 -24.96 -18.99
CA VAL A 170 6.11 -24.89 -19.42
C VAL A 170 6.06 -24.77 -20.94
N GLU A 171 5.34 -25.68 -21.59
CA GLU A 171 5.10 -25.64 -23.02
C GLU A 171 4.28 -24.39 -23.40
N GLY A 172 4.66 -23.68 -24.46
CA GLY A 172 4.09 -22.36 -24.77
C GLY A 172 4.57 -21.23 -23.84
N GLY A 173 5.49 -21.53 -22.92
CA GLY A 173 6.20 -20.56 -22.10
C GLY A 173 5.30 -19.77 -21.14
N TRP A 174 5.66 -18.52 -20.89
CA TRP A 174 4.96 -17.68 -19.93
C TRP A 174 3.53 -17.36 -20.35
N LYS A 175 3.23 -17.37 -21.64
CA LYS A 175 1.88 -17.13 -22.18
C LYS A 175 0.96 -18.28 -21.80
N ALA A 176 1.39 -19.53 -21.96
CA ALA A 176 0.61 -20.69 -21.55
C ALA A 176 0.43 -20.73 -20.03
N LEU A 177 1.50 -20.44 -19.27
CA LEU A 177 1.41 -20.29 -17.82
C LEU A 177 0.42 -19.20 -17.41
N TYR A 178 0.43 -18.05 -18.11
CA TYR A 178 -0.54 -16.99 -17.88
C TYR A 178 -1.96 -17.43 -18.21
N GLN A 179 -2.21 -18.06 -19.37
CA GLN A 179 -3.55 -18.47 -19.76
C GLN A 179 -4.16 -19.46 -18.76
N ALA A 180 -3.37 -20.45 -18.32
CA ALA A 180 -3.78 -21.40 -17.29
C ALA A 180 -4.15 -20.72 -15.96
N ASN A 181 -3.52 -19.57 -15.67
CA ASN A 181 -3.70 -18.83 -14.42
C ASN A 181 -4.37 -17.47 -14.62
N ARG A 182 -5.01 -17.21 -15.78
CA ARG A 182 -5.48 -15.86 -16.15
C ARG A 182 -6.53 -15.35 -15.17
N HIS A 183 -7.33 -16.27 -14.66
CA HIS A 183 -8.33 -16.01 -13.63
C HIS A 183 -7.72 -15.63 -12.28
N ILE A 184 -6.48 -16.08 -11.98
CA ILE A 184 -5.74 -15.79 -10.75
C ILE A 184 -4.92 -14.50 -10.89
N VAL A 185 -4.17 -14.36 -11.98
CA VAL A 185 -3.26 -13.22 -12.24
C VAL A 185 -4.04 -11.96 -12.63
N GLY A 186 -5.26 -12.12 -13.15
CA GLY A 186 -6.07 -11.02 -13.62
C GLY A 186 -5.54 -10.43 -14.94
N PRO A 187 -5.99 -9.22 -15.34
CA PRO A 187 -5.73 -8.68 -16.68
C PRO A 187 -4.28 -8.25 -16.92
N ARG A 188 -3.44 -8.18 -15.87
CA ARG A 188 -2.07 -7.65 -15.91
C ARG A 188 -1.04 -8.75 -15.62
N PRO A 189 -0.56 -9.48 -16.66
CA PRO A 189 0.38 -10.59 -16.49
C PRO A 189 1.77 -10.17 -15.97
N ASP A 190 2.13 -8.90 -16.12
CA ASP A 190 3.36 -8.28 -15.64
C ASP A 190 3.36 -8.06 -14.11
N ARG A 191 2.20 -8.10 -13.46
CA ARG A 191 2.05 -7.87 -12.02
C ARG A 191 1.75 -9.16 -11.29
N LEU A 192 2.80 -9.91 -11.00
CA LEU A 192 2.70 -11.12 -10.20
C LEU A 192 2.77 -10.78 -8.71
N ALA A 193 1.63 -10.87 -8.02
CA ALA A 193 1.59 -10.65 -6.57
C ALA A 193 2.33 -11.77 -5.84
N ILE A 194 3.15 -11.40 -4.85
CA ILE A 194 3.82 -12.36 -3.97
C ILE A 194 2.74 -13.20 -3.26
N GLY A 195 3.00 -14.50 -3.14
CA GLY A 195 2.06 -15.45 -2.60
C GLY A 195 1.07 -16.00 -3.61
N THR A 196 0.93 -15.42 -4.81
CA THR A 196 0.09 -15.99 -5.87
C THR A 196 0.45 -17.46 -6.11
N VAL A 197 -0.53 -18.35 -6.09
CA VAL A 197 -0.35 -19.78 -6.39
C VAL A 197 -0.68 -19.93 -7.86
N LEU A 198 0.32 -20.35 -8.62
CA LEU A 198 0.16 -20.69 -10.01
C LEU A 198 0.03 -22.20 -10.13
N VAL A 199 -0.97 -22.65 -10.88
CA VAL A 199 -1.00 -23.99 -11.44
C VAL A 199 0.05 -24.03 -12.56
N ILE A 200 1.04 -24.90 -12.40
CA ILE A 200 2.06 -25.12 -13.41
C ILE A 200 1.53 -26.21 -14.35
N PRO A 201 1.26 -25.89 -15.63
CA PRO A 201 0.86 -26.90 -16.61
C PRO A 201 1.96 -27.96 -16.75
N GLU A 202 1.57 -29.18 -17.13
CA GLU A 202 2.50 -30.30 -17.29
C GLU A 202 3.68 -29.98 -18.22
N ARG A 203 4.79 -30.71 -17.99
CA ARG A 203 6.00 -30.58 -18.83
C ARG A 203 5.75 -31.25 -20.19
N ALA A 204 6.45 -30.78 -21.21
CA ALA A 204 6.59 -31.53 -22.46
C ALA A 204 7.11 -32.95 -22.15
N LYS A 205 6.41 -33.99 -22.65
CA LYS A 205 7.06 -35.28 -22.88
C LYS A 205 8.06 -35.08 -24.01
N ALA A 206 9.31 -35.44 -23.75
CA ALA A 206 10.38 -35.43 -24.74
C ALA A 206 10.06 -36.36 -25.91
#